data_AF-A0A8E2I6S8-F1
#
_entry.id   AF-A0A8E2I6S8-F1
#
_cell.length_a   1.000
_cell.length_b   1.000
_cell.length_c   1.000
_cell.angle_alpha   90.00
_cell.angle_beta   90.00
_cell.angle_gamma   90.00
#
_symmetry.space_group_name_H-M   'P 1'
#
loop_
_entity.id
_entity.type
_entity.pdbx_description
1 polymer ?
#
loop_
_entity_poly.entity_id
_entity_poly.type
_entity_poly.pdbx_seq_one_letter_code
_entity_poly.pdbx_strand_id
1 'polypeptide(L)'
;MVFYTGNGAYSTITEPANPVLQFIGLVPLALGIFFYLTWKRKWDTYFFSKKLTKKSLFFFFPLLIVLILIVIGNKGLNLSSLSNVFLMFIMQVLIVAFIEETFFRGFMLKMLLYKGMKNAVILSSFLFGITHF
;
A
#
# COMPACT_ATOMS: atom_id res chain seq x y z
N MET A 1 -7.70 -7.03 -8.16
CA MET A 1 -6.61 -7.89 -8.67
C MET A 1 -6.19 -7.54 -10.10
N VAL A 2 -7.08 -7.48 -11.09
CA VAL A 2 -6.72 -7.22 -12.51
C VAL A 2 -5.77 -6.02 -12.70
N PHE A 3 -6.01 -4.90 -12.01
CA PHE A 3 -5.12 -3.72 -12.09
C PHE A 3 -3.72 -3.95 -11.50
N TYR A 4 -3.59 -4.70 -10.41
CA TYR A 4 -2.29 -5.01 -9.79
C TYR A 4 -1.52 -6.04 -10.61
N THR A 5 -2.19 -7.14 -11.00
CA THR A 5 -1.59 -8.20 -11.82
C THR A 5 -1.22 -7.68 -13.21
N GLY A 6 -2.07 -6.86 -13.82
CA GLY A 6 -1.81 -6.23 -15.12
C GLY A 6 -0.68 -5.21 -15.06
N ASN A 7 -0.63 -4.37 -14.01
CA ASN A 7 0.47 -3.42 -13.82
C ASN A 7 1.81 -4.14 -13.56
N GLY A 8 1.80 -5.22 -12.77
CA GLY A 8 2.97 -6.07 -12.54
C GLY A 8 3.46 -6.73 -13.83
N ALA A 9 2.57 -7.36 -14.59
CA ALA A 9 2.91 -7.96 -15.89
C ALA A 9 3.48 -6.93 -16.87
N TYR A 10 2.85 -5.74 -16.97
CA TYR A 10 3.34 -4.65 -17.80
C TYR A 10 4.76 -4.23 -17.39
N SER A 11 5.00 -4.00 -16.09
CA SER A 11 6.30 -3.56 -15.58
C SER A 11 7.41 -4.59 -15.81
N THR A 12 7.10 -5.89 -15.72
CA THR A 12 8.07 -6.97 -15.98
C THR A 12 8.37 -7.14 -17.47
N ILE A 13 7.39 -6.98 -18.35
CA ILE A 13 7.56 -7.19 -19.80
C ILE A 13 8.25 -5.98 -20.45
N THR A 14 7.88 -4.77 -20.05
CA THR A 14 8.34 -3.55 -20.72
C THR A 14 9.59 -2.93 -20.09
N GLU A 15 10.01 -3.41 -18.90
CA GLU A 15 11.14 -2.91 -18.12
C GLU A 15 11.36 -1.40 -18.27
N PRO A 16 10.32 -0.56 -18.01
CA PRO A 16 10.37 0.83 -18.41
C PRO A 16 11.44 1.56 -17.60
N ALA A 17 12.31 2.28 -18.31
CA ALA A 17 13.39 3.07 -17.71
C ALA A 17 12.89 4.20 -16.81
N ASN A 18 11.63 4.64 -16.98
CA ASN A 18 11.01 5.67 -16.15
C ASN A 18 10.19 5.05 -15.00
N PRO A 19 10.51 5.37 -13.73
CA PRO A 19 9.80 4.85 -12.57
C PRO A 19 8.30 5.19 -12.55
N VAL A 20 7.86 6.28 -13.20
CA VAL A 20 6.44 6.65 -13.27
C VAL A 20 5.62 5.65 -14.08
N LEU A 21 6.19 5.10 -15.15
CA LEU A 21 5.51 4.16 -16.05
C LEU A 21 5.19 2.85 -15.35
N GLN A 22 5.96 2.48 -14.32
CA GLN A 22 5.72 1.28 -13.52
C GLN A 22 4.44 1.34 -12.68
N PHE A 23 3.83 2.52 -12.51
CA PHE A 23 2.60 2.70 -11.73
C PHE A 23 1.39 3.07 -12.59
N ILE A 24 1.54 3.07 -13.92
CA ILE A 24 0.52 3.62 -14.83
C ILE A 24 -0.82 2.89 -14.75
N GLY A 25 -0.82 1.59 -14.43
CA GLY A 25 -2.05 0.81 -14.22
C GLY A 25 -2.71 1.06 -12.85
N LEU A 26 -1.95 1.56 -11.87
CA LEU A 26 -2.42 1.82 -10.51
C LEU A 26 -2.89 3.28 -10.33
N VAL A 27 -2.34 4.22 -11.08
CA VAL A 27 -2.72 5.65 -11.03
C VAL A 27 -4.23 5.86 -11.26
N PRO A 28 -4.88 5.29 -12.31
CA PRO A 28 -6.31 5.46 -12.53
C PRO A 28 -7.15 4.89 -11.38
N LEU A 29 -6.71 3.78 -10.79
CA LEU A 29 -7.37 3.15 -9.65
C LEU A 29 -7.29 4.06 -8.41
N ALA A 30 -6.10 4.59 -8.11
CA ALA A 30 -5.90 5.53 -7.00
C ALA A 30 -6.77 6.79 -7.17
N LEU A 31 -6.80 7.36 -8.37
CA LEU A 31 -7.64 8.53 -8.69
C LEU A 31 -9.13 8.22 -8.54
N GLY A 32 -9.59 7.06 -9.01
CA GLY A 32 -10.98 6.64 -8.86
C GLY A 32 -11.40 6.49 -7.40
N ILE A 33 -10.54 5.86 -6.58
CA ILE A 33 -10.75 5.73 -5.13
C ILE A 33 -10.75 7.10 -4.45
N PHE A 34 -9.79 7.97 -4.81
CA PHE A 34 -9.68 9.32 -4.28
C PHE A 34 -10.94 10.13 -4.58
N PHE A 35 -11.42 10.10 -5.82
CA PHE A 35 -12.64 10.80 -6.23
C PHE A 35 -13.87 10.26 -5.51
N TYR A 36 -13.98 8.93 -5.39
CA TYR A 36 -15.06 8.28 -4.64
C TYR A 36 -15.11 8.72 -3.18
N LEU A 37 -13.96 8.75 -2.49
CA LEU A 37 -13.87 9.18 -1.09
C LEU A 37 -14.16 10.67 -0.93
N THR A 38 -13.67 11.50 -1.85
CA THR A 38 -13.93 12.95 -1.89
C THR A 38 -15.42 13.24 -2.09
N TRP A 39 -16.05 12.57 -3.04
CA TRP A 39 -17.48 12.71 -3.32
C TRP A 39 -18.35 12.30 -2.14
N LYS A 40 -18.02 11.18 -1.48
CA LYS A 40 -18.79 10.69 -0.33
C LYS A 40 -18.49 11.44 0.97
N ARG A 41 -17.47 12.30 1.02
CA ARG A 41 -17.00 13.03 2.23
C ARG A 41 -16.79 12.12 3.45
N LYS A 42 -16.47 10.84 3.23
CA LYS A 42 -16.31 9.82 4.29
C LYS A 42 -14.86 9.57 4.70
N TRP A 43 -13.99 10.57 4.53
CA TRP A 43 -12.57 10.48 4.86
C TRP A 43 -12.34 10.00 6.31
N ASP A 44 -13.02 10.58 7.30
CA ASP A 44 -12.93 10.15 8.71
C ASP A 44 -13.52 8.75 8.97
N THR A 45 -14.48 8.31 8.15
CA THR A 45 -15.11 7.00 8.31
C THR A 45 -14.25 5.87 7.74
N TYR A 46 -13.28 6.15 6.87
CA TYR A 46 -12.44 5.12 6.22
C TYR A 46 -10.97 5.22 6.61
N PHE A 47 -10.42 6.41 6.79
CA PHE A 47 -9.08 6.58 7.33
C PHE A 47 -9.08 6.68 8.85
N PHE A 48 -8.04 6.15 9.50
CA PHE A 48 -7.91 6.24 10.94
C PHE A 48 -7.57 7.68 11.36
N SER A 49 -8.57 8.40 11.86
CA SER A 49 -8.46 9.71 12.52
C SER A 49 -7.84 9.60 13.93
N LYS A 50 -6.80 8.77 14.11
CA LYS A 50 -6.20 8.54 15.43
C LYS A 50 -4.88 9.28 15.55
N LYS A 51 -4.81 10.19 16.53
CA LYS A 51 -3.55 10.83 16.95
C LYS A 51 -2.51 9.75 17.24
N LEU A 52 -1.37 9.84 16.55
CA LEU A 52 -0.21 9.00 16.80
C LEU A 52 0.23 9.20 18.25
N THR A 53 0.35 8.12 19.01
CA THR A 53 0.82 8.15 20.40
C THR A 53 2.17 7.46 20.47
N LYS A 54 3.02 7.80 21.45
CA LYS A 54 4.35 7.18 21.58
C LYS A 54 4.30 5.64 21.67
N LYS A 55 3.23 5.07 22.24
CA LYS A 55 2.99 3.62 22.25
C LYS A 55 2.61 3.05 20.89
N SER A 56 1.93 3.82 20.03
CA SER A 56 1.58 3.34 18.69
C SER A 56 2.79 3.20 17.76
N LEU A 57 3.88 3.93 18.04
CA LEU A 57 5.15 3.78 17.31
C LEU A 57 5.74 2.37 17.44
N PHE A 58 5.49 1.67 18.55
CA PHE A 58 5.98 0.30 18.74
C PHE A 58 5.35 -0.69 17.74
N PHE A 59 4.13 -0.42 17.25
CA PHE A 59 3.50 -1.26 16.23
C PHE A 59 4.17 -1.16 14.85
N PHE A 60 5.07 -0.20 14.63
CA PHE A 60 5.86 -0.10 13.41
C PHE A 60 7.14 -0.92 13.46
N PHE A 61 7.50 -1.50 14.60
CA PHE A 61 8.72 -2.32 14.74
C PHE A 61 8.79 -3.51 13.77
N PRO A 62 7.69 -4.26 13.53
CA PRO A 62 7.69 -5.31 12.51
C PRO A 62 7.99 -4.79 11.10
N LEU A 63 7.50 -3.60 10.75
CA LEU A 63 7.79 -2.98 9.45
C LEU A 63 9.28 -2.62 9.32
N LEU A 64 9.89 -2.14 10.41
CA LEU A 64 11.32 -1.85 10.46
C LEU A 64 12.17 -3.11 10.21
N ILE A 65 11.79 -4.24 10.80
CA ILE A 65 12.47 -5.52 10.57
C ILE A 65 12.36 -5.93 9.11
N VAL A 66 11.16 -5.87 8.51
CA VAL A 66 10.96 -6.21 7.10
C VAL A 66 11.79 -5.32 6.19
N LEU A 67 11.83 -4.01 6.45
CA LEU A 67 12.65 -3.06 5.70
C LEU A 67 14.13 -3.44 5.75
N ILE A 68 14.66 -3.75 6.95
CA ILE A 68 16.04 -4.17 7.14
C ILE A 68 16.34 -5.46 6.35
N LEU A 69 15.45 -6.45 6.41
CA LEU A 69 15.61 -7.70 5.67
C LEU A 69 15.65 -7.48 4.17
N ILE A 70 14.79 -6.60 3.62
CA ILE A 70 14.77 -6.27 2.20
C ILE A 70 16.07 -5.57 1.77
N VAL A 71 16.57 -4.63 2.58
CA VAL A 71 17.81 -3.89 2.28
C VAL A 71 19.01 -4.83 2.28
N ILE A 72 19.11 -5.72 3.27
CA ILE A 72 20.18 -6.72 3.34
C ILE A 72 20.05 -7.72 2.20
N GLY A 73 18.85 -8.23 1.94
CA GLY A 73 18.58 -9.22 0.89
C GLY A 73 18.88 -8.72 -0.53
N ASN A 74 18.66 -7.43 -0.79
CA ASN A 74 18.99 -6.79 -2.07
C ASN A 74 20.44 -6.29 -2.18
N LYS A 75 21.31 -6.57 -1.19
CA LYS A 75 22.69 -6.06 -1.12
C LYS A 75 22.77 -4.53 -1.17
N GLY A 76 21.81 -3.86 -0.55
CA GLY A 76 21.69 -2.40 -0.53
C GLY A 76 20.75 -1.85 -1.60
N LEU A 77 20.76 -0.53 -1.77
CA LEU A 77 19.99 0.18 -2.79
C LEU A 77 20.91 0.50 -3.97
N ASN A 78 20.41 0.29 -5.18
CA ASN A 78 21.12 0.77 -6.36
C ASN A 78 20.96 2.30 -6.45
N LEU A 79 21.98 3.03 -6.00
CA LEU A 79 22.00 4.49 -5.92
C LEU A 79 22.43 5.18 -7.22
N SER A 80 22.56 4.45 -8.34
CA SER A 80 22.97 5.02 -9.64
C SER A 80 22.13 6.22 -10.07
N SER A 81 20.90 6.36 -9.57
CA SER A 81 20.10 7.58 -9.70
C SER A 81 19.23 7.77 -8.47
N LEU A 82 19.77 8.47 -7.45
CA LEU A 82 19.05 8.87 -6.24
C LEU A 82 17.67 9.49 -6.53
N SER A 83 17.58 10.33 -7.57
CA SER A 83 16.32 10.94 -8.01
C SER A 83 15.25 9.89 -8.35
N ASN A 84 15.60 8.82 -9.05
CA ASN A 84 14.66 7.78 -9.44
C ASN A 84 14.20 6.97 -8.24
N VAL A 85 15.11 6.65 -7.30
CA VAL A 85 14.79 5.94 -6.06
C VAL A 85 13.80 6.75 -5.21
N PHE A 86 14.04 8.05 -5.04
CA PHE A 86 13.13 8.94 -4.32
C PHE A 86 11.76 9.02 -4.98
N LEU A 87 11.72 9.13 -6.31
CA LEU A 87 10.47 9.19 -7.06
C LEU A 87 9.68 7.89 -6.92
N MET A 88 10.35 6.74 -7.06
CA MET A 88 9.76 5.41 -6.82
C MET A 88 9.16 5.30 -5.42
N PHE A 89 9.91 5.73 -4.39
CA PHE A 89 9.45 5.67 -3.01
C PHE A 89 8.20 6.53 -2.80
N ILE A 90 8.21 7.76 -3.32
CA ILE A 90 7.05 8.66 -3.27
C ILE A 90 5.84 8.06 -3.96
N MET A 91 6.01 7.47 -5.15
CA MET A 91 4.92 6.82 -5.87
C MET A 91 4.40 5.59 -5.12
N GLN A 92 5.28 4.79 -4.54
CA GLN A 92 4.90 3.65 -3.71
C GLN A 92 4.06 4.09 -2.50
N VAL A 93 4.48 5.14 -1.78
CA VAL A 93 3.76 5.64 -0.61
C VAL A 93 2.44 6.32 -1.00
N LEU A 94 2.43 7.12 -2.07
CA LEU A 94 1.24 7.89 -2.45
C LEU A 94 0.20 7.08 -3.20
N ILE A 95 0.61 6.12 -4.03
CA ILE A 95 -0.30 5.35 -4.87
C ILE A 95 -0.57 4.01 -4.22
N VAL A 96 0.47 3.19 -4.04
CA VAL A 96 0.31 1.80 -3.60
C VAL A 96 -0.19 1.75 -2.16
N ALA A 97 0.51 2.43 -1.24
CA ALA A 97 0.11 2.42 0.17
C ALA A 97 -1.26 3.09 0.36
N PHE A 98 -1.61 4.10 -0.44
CA PHE A 98 -2.95 4.69 -0.39
C PHE A 98 -4.05 3.70 -0.81
N ILE A 99 -3.87 3.00 -1.93
CA ILE A 99 -4.83 2.01 -2.41
C ILE A 99 -4.97 0.88 -1.39
N GLU A 100 -3.85 0.33 -0.92
CA GLU A 100 -3.85 -0.79 0.03
C GLU A 100 -4.49 -0.40 1.35
N GLU A 101 -4.08 0.72 1.94
CA GLU A 101 -4.63 1.19 3.21
C GLU A 101 -6.14 1.45 3.09
N THR A 102 -6.58 2.07 1.99
CA THR A 102 -8.01 2.31 1.76
C THR A 102 -8.80 1.01 1.60
N PHE A 103 -8.30 0.07 0.81
CA PHE A 103 -9.02 -1.15 0.49
C PHE A 103 -9.04 -2.12 1.68
N PHE A 104 -7.87 -2.42 2.24
CA PHE A 104 -7.73 -3.42 3.28
C PHE A 104 -8.14 -2.90 4.66
N ARG A 105 -7.69 -1.69 5.06
CA ARG A 105 -8.01 -1.14 6.39
C ARG A 105 -9.23 -0.24 6.39
N GLY A 106 -9.44 0.51 5.31
CA GLY A 106 -10.62 1.36 5.16
C GLY A 106 -11.89 0.54 4.93
N PHE A 107 -11.96 -0.22 3.84
CA PHE A 107 -13.17 -0.96 3.48
C PHE A 107 -13.27 -2.32 4.16
N MET A 108 -12.30 -3.20 3.92
CA MET A 108 -12.41 -4.61 4.29
C MET A 108 -12.40 -4.82 5.80
N LEU A 109 -11.44 -4.24 6.53
CA LEU A 109 -11.37 -4.37 7.99
C LEU A 109 -12.64 -3.82 8.65
N LYS A 110 -13.09 -2.62 8.27
CA LYS A 110 -14.31 -2.01 8.84
C LYS A 110 -15.56 -2.81 8.52
N MET A 111 -15.64 -3.36 7.31
CA MET A 111 -16.70 -4.30 6.96
C MET A 111 -16.62 -5.59 7.77
N LEU A 112 -15.46 -6.04 8.22
CA LEU A 112 -15.35 -7.26 9.04
C LEU A 112 -15.50 -7.01 10.55
N LEU A 113 -15.48 -5.76 11.00
CA LEU A 113 -15.63 -5.42 12.43
C LEU A 113 -16.94 -5.92 13.04
N TYR A 114 -18.02 -6.10 12.26
CA TYR A 114 -19.27 -6.68 12.77
C TYR A 114 -19.11 -8.13 13.26
N LYS A 115 -18.10 -8.87 12.78
CA LYS A 115 -17.78 -10.25 13.22
C LYS A 115 -16.89 -10.29 14.47
N GLY A 116 -16.55 -9.14 15.03
CA GLY A 116 -15.67 -8.99 16.19
C GLY A 116 -14.22 -8.69 15.82
N MET A 117 -13.55 -7.94 16.68
CA MET A 117 -12.21 -7.38 16.45
C MET A 117 -11.16 -8.44 16.07
N LYS A 118 -11.12 -9.58 16.79
CA LYS A 118 -10.11 -10.64 16.56
C LYS A 118 -10.26 -11.27 15.18
N ASN A 119 -11.49 -11.63 14.82
CA ASN A 119 -11.80 -12.26 13.54
C ASN A 119 -11.59 -11.29 12.37
N ALA A 120 -11.94 -10.02 12.57
CA ALA A 120 -11.72 -8.98 11.57
C ALA A 120 -10.24 -8.84 11.23
N VAL A 121 -9.38 -8.76 12.25
CA VAL A 121 -7.92 -8.65 12.05
C VAL A 121 -7.38 -9.90 11.37
N ILE A 122 -7.67 -11.11 11.88
CA ILE A 122 -7.14 -12.36 11.32
C ILE A 122 -7.55 -12.53 9.86
N LEU A 123 -8.84 -12.36 9.56
CA LEU A 123 -9.33 -12.56 8.20
C LEU A 123 -8.81 -11.47 7.25
N SER A 124 -8.72 -10.22 7.71
CA SER A 124 -8.16 -9.14 6.90
C SER A 124 -6.69 -9.38 6.56
N SER A 125 -5.89 -9.83 7.53
CA SER A 125 -4.48 -10.16 7.33
C SER A 125 -4.29 -11.37 6.42
N PHE A 126 -5.14 -12.38 6.55
CA PHE A 126 -5.10 -13.57 5.69
C PHE A 126 -5.45 -13.23 4.24
N LEU A 127 -6.52 -12.46 4.02
CA LEU A 127 -6.91 -12.01 2.68
C LEU A 127 -5.84 -11.11 2.07
N PHE A 128 -5.25 -10.21 2.87
CA PHE A 128 -4.10 -9.41 2.43
C PHE A 128 -2.93 -10.29 2.00
N GLY A 129 -2.56 -11.30 2.80
CA GLY A 129 -1.48 -12.24 2.48
C GLY A 129 -1.72 -13.02 1.18
N ILE A 130 -2.92 -13.55 0.97
CA ILE A 130 -3.27 -14.28 -0.27
C ILE A 130 -3.18 -13.37 -1.50
N THR A 131 -3.56 -12.10 -1.38
CA THR A 131 -3.50 -11.17 -2.51
C THR A 131 -2.08 -10.76 -2.92
N HIS A 132 -1.09 -11.02 -2.07
CA HIS A 132 0.32 -10.67 -2.28
C HIS A 132 1.22 -11.90 -2.45
N PHE A 133 0.63 -13.09 -2.58
CA PHE A 133 1.31 -14.34 -2.91
C PHE A 133 1.55 -14.42 -4.43
#